data_AF-A0A1Q3M1S2-F1
#
_entry.id   AF-A0A1Q3M1S2-F1
#
_cell.length_a   1.000
_cell.length_b   1.000
_cell.length_c   1.000
_cell.angle_alpha   90.00
_cell.angle_beta   90.00
_cell.angle_gamma   90.00
#
_symmetry.space_group_name_H-M   'P 1'
#
loop_
_entity.id
_entity.type
_entity.pdbx_description
1 polymer ?
#
loop_
_entity_poly.entity_id
_entity_poly.type
_entity_poly.pdbx_seq_one_letter_code
_entity_poly.pdbx_strand_id
1 'polypeptide(L)'
;MYHRSDIMKAAHRYAQAYKGRQWSYAFLLKHGLKTAWAEAKHGLTTNERRAASIRAEIDALQYKTLRYDTVAMRRRLETELAGIAA
;
A
#
# COMPACT_ATOMS: atom_id res chain seq x y z
N MET A 1 5.75 2.01 4.15
CA MET A 1 6.49 3.30 4.24
C MET A 1 6.89 3.69 2.84
N TYR A 2 6.74 4.96 2.42
CA TYR A 2 6.99 5.35 1.03
C TYR A 2 8.48 5.64 0.81
N HIS A 3 9.11 4.94 -0.14
CA HIS A 3 10.47 5.23 -0.56
C HIS A 3 10.47 6.28 -1.66
N ARG A 4 10.90 7.50 -1.32
CA ARG A 4 10.99 8.64 -2.25
C ARG A 4 11.81 8.29 -3.50
N SER A 5 12.84 7.45 -3.35
CA SER A 5 13.66 6.96 -4.45
C SER A 5 12.85 6.18 -5.50
N ASP A 6 11.88 5.38 -5.09
CA ASP A 6 11.13 4.51 -6.00
C ASP A 6 10.07 5.29 -6.76
N ILE A 7 9.45 6.27 -6.11
CA ILE A 7 8.56 7.25 -6.76
C ILE A 7 9.34 8.04 -7.81
N MET A 8 10.55 8.49 -7.51
CA MET A 8 11.40 9.21 -8.46
C MET A 8 11.85 8.34 -9.64
N LYS A 9 12.21 7.08 -9.40
CA LYS A 9 12.54 6.11 -10.47
C LYS A 9 11.33 5.84 -11.38
N ALA A 10 10.13 5.71 -10.81
CA ALA A 10 8.90 5.54 -11.58
C ALA A 10 8.59 6.77 -12.45
N ALA A 11 8.69 7.97 -11.87
CA ALA A 11 8.51 9.23 -12.61
C ALA A 11 9.55 9.40 -13.74
N HIS A 12 10.81 9.01 -13.48
CA HIS A 12 11.85 9.05 -14.50
C HIS A 12 11.57 8.05 -15.64
N ARG A 13 11.16 6.81 -15.33
CA ARG A 13 10.74 5.83 -16.34
C ARG A 13 9.59 6.35 -17.20
N TYR A 14 8.59 6.98 -16.58
CA TYR A 14 7.51 7.64 -17.31
C TYR A 14 8.04 8.70 -18.28
N ALA A 15 8.96 9.56 -17.84
CA ALA A 15 9.55 10.57 -18.71
C ALA A 15 10.38 9.98 -19.87
N GLN A 16 11.09 8.87 -19.63
CA GLN A 16 11.83 8.17 -20.69
C GLN A 16 10.90 7.51 -21.73
N ALA A 17 9.77 6.95 -21.30
CA ALA A 17 8.80 6.30 -22.20
C ALA A 17 8.21 7.26 -23.26
N TYR A 18 8.20 8.57 -22.96
CA TYR A 18 7.69 9.61 -23.85
C TYR A 18 8.79 10.50 -24.44
N LYS A 19 10.05 10.09 -24.33
CA LYS A 19 11.20 10.80 -24.90
C LYS A 19 11.02 10.95 -26.42
N GLY A 20 11.21 12.17 -26.93
CA GLY A 20 11.05 12.48 -28.36
C GLY A 20 9.67 13.02 -28.76
N ARG A 21 8.70 13.08 -27.84
CA ARG A 21 7.48 13.89 -28.05
C ARG A 21 7.76 15.38 -27.87
N GLN A 22 6.86 16.23 -28.37
CA GLN A 22 6.97 17.69 -28.24
C GLN A 22 6.89 18.21 -26.79
N TRP A 23 6.57 17.35 -25.83
CA TRP A 23 6.48 17.73 -24.43
C TRP A 23 7.85 17.78 -23.77
N SER A 24 8.10 18.83 -23.01
CA SER A 24 9.37 19.02 -22.31
C SER A 24 9.58 17.92 -21.25
N TYR A 25 10.84 17.58 -20.99
CA TYR A 25 11.21 16.59 -19.97
C TYR A 25 10.68 16.96 -18.59
N ALA A 26 10.70 18.24 -18.23
CA ALA A 26 10.15 18.74 -16.97
C ALA A 26 8.63 18.49 -16.84
N PHE A 27 7.87 18.67 -17.94
CA PHE A 27 6.46 18.38 -17.97
C PHE A 27 6.19 16.88 -17.77
N LEU A 28 6.90 16.04 -18.51
CA LEU A 28 6.78 14.58 -18.42
C LEU A 28 7.13 14.07 -17.02
N LEU A 29 8.19 14.61 -16.41
CA LEU A 29 8.61 14.24 -15.06
C LEU A 29 7.56 14.65 -14.03
N LYS A 30 6.99 15.87 -14.14
CA LYS A 30 5.90 16.34 -13.25
C LYS A 30 4.67 15.43 -13.35
N HIS A 31 4.29 15.04 -14.56
CA HIS A 31 3.17 14.13 -14.79
C HIS A 31 3.44 12.73 -14.22
N GLY A 32 4.61 12.16 -14.50
CA GLY A 32 5.03 10.87 -13.97
C GLY A 32 5.14 10.86 -12.44
N LEU A 33 5.54 11.99 -11.84
CA LEU A 33 5.59 12.13 -10.38
C LEU A 33 4.19 12.13 -9.78
N LYS A 34 3.23 12.80 -10.41
CA LYS A 34 1.83 12.83 -9.97
C LYS A 34 1.20 11.44 -10.04
N THR A 35 1.42 10.70 -11.12
CA THR A 35 0.91 9.33 -11.28
C THR A 35 1.58 8.36 -10.32
N ALA A 36 2.92 8.38 -10.21
CA ALA A 36 3.64 7.53 -9.26
C ALA A 36 3.29 7.84 -7.79
N TRP A 37 3.00 9.10 -7.46
CA TRP A 37 2.47 9.47 -6.14
C TRP A 37 1.05 8.95 -5.92
N ALA A 38 0.20 9.04 -6.95
CA ALA A 38 -1.16 8.51 -6.87
C ALA A 38 -1.13 6.99 -6.72
N GLU A 39 -0.32 6.28 -7.51
CA GLU A 39 -0.11 4.83 -7.40
C GLU A 39 0.49 4.43 -6.04
N ALA A 40 1.46 5.18 -5.52
CA ALA A 40 1.99 4.94 -4.18
C ALA A 40 0.92 5.15 -3.10
N LYS A 41 0.08 6.19 -3.22
CA LYS A 41 -0.99 6.48 -2.24
C LYS A 41 -2.19 5.54 -2.37
N HIS A 42 -2.64 5.23 -3.58
CA HIS A 42 -3.71 4.28 -3.87
C HIS A 42 -3.25 2.83 -3.74
N GLY A 43 -1.93 2.60 -3.70
CA GLY A 43 -1.27 1.31 -3.56
C GLY A 43 -1.59 0.57 -2.26
N LEU A 44 -2.20 1.23 -1.26
CA LEU A 44 -3.00 0.51 -0.27
C LEU A 44 -4.26 -0.01 -0.97
N THR A 45 -4.07 -1.14 -1.67
CA THR A 45 -5.14 -1.97 -2.20
C THR A 45 -6.17 -2.22 -1.10
N THR A 46 -7.42 -2.48 -1.47
CA THR A 46 -8.46 -2.83 -0.47
C THR A 46 -7.99 -3.98 0.44
N ASN A 47 -7.18 -4.88 -0.11
CA ASN A 47 -6.50 -5.96 0.58
C ASN A 47 -5.45 -5.48 1.59
N GLU A 48 -4.58 -4.53 1.24
CA GLU A 48 -3.62 -3.95 2.20
C GLU A 48 -4.30 -3.15 3.31
N ARG A 49 -5.39 -2.43 3.00
CA ARG A 49 -6.23 -1.76 4.02
C ARG A 49 -6.88 -2.77 4.95
N ARG A 50 -7.40 -3.88 4.40
CA ARG A 50 -7.98 -4.96 5.20
C ARG A 50 -6.91 -5.66 6.05
N ALA A 51 -5.73 -5.91 5.50
CA ALA A 51 -4.59 -6.46 6.23
C ALA A 51 -4.13 -5.56 7.38
N ALA A 52 -4.09 -4.24 7.17
CA ALA A 52 -3.79 -3.27 8.22
C ALA A 52 -4.87 -3.24 9.31
N SER A 53 -6.16 -3.30 8.92
CA SER A 53 -7.29 -3.39 9.87
C SER A 53 -7.25 -4.68 10.69
N ILE A 54 -6.97 -5.82 10.06
CA ILE A 54 -6.87 -7.12 10.75
C ILE A 54 -5.72 -7.11 11.77
N ARG A 55 -4.58 -6.51 11.43
CA ARG A 55 -3.46 -6.36 12.39
C ARG A 55 -3.85 -5.50 13.58
N ALA A 56 -4.54 -4.39 13.34
CA ALA A 56 -5.05 -3.54 14.42
C ALA A 56 -6.09 -4.28 15.30
N GLU A 57 -6.94 -5.11 14.70
CA GLU A 57 -7.89 -5.95 15.43
C GLU A 57 -7.17 -7.00 16.30
N ILE A 58 -6.11 -7.63 15.79
CA ILE A 58 -5.27 -8.56 16.57
C ILE A 58 -4.62 -7.85 17.76
N ASP A 59 -4.02 -6.68 17.54
CA ASP A 59 -3.42 -5.89 18.62
C ASP A 59 -4.46 -5.46 19.66
N ALA A 60 -5.69 -5.18 19.26
CA ALA A 60 -6.77 -4.82 20.18
C ALA A 60 -7.26 -6.01 21.04
N LEU A 61 -6.99 -7.27 20.64
CA LEU A 61 -7.36 -8.45 21.43
C LEU A 61 -6.66 -8.48 22.79
N GLN A 62 -5.49 -7.84 22.94
CA GLN A 62 -4.77 -7.76 24.22
C GLN A 62 -5.57 -7.01 25.30
N TYR A 63 -6.49 -6.12 24.89
CA TYR A 63 -7.33 -5.32 25.78
C TYR A 63 -8.74 -5.90 25.96
N LYS A 64 -9.05 -7.05 25.33
CA LYS A 64 -10.35 -7.69 25.50
C LYS A 64 -10.42 -8.46 26.82
N THR A 65 -11.58 -8.39 27.44
CA THR A 65 -11.86 -9.08 28.71
C THR A 65 -11.94 -10.60 28.52
N LEU A 66 -11.68 -11.35 29.60
CA LEU A 66 -11.73 -12.82 29.68
C LEU A 66 -13.03 -13.48 29.20
N ARG A 67 -14.09 -12.70 28.96
CA ARG A 67 -15.37 -13.17 28.40
C ARG A 67 -15.25 -13.65 26.95
N TYR A 68 -14.21 -13.22 26.24
CA TYR A 68 -13.99 -13.56 24.83
C TYR A 68 -12.86 -14.58 24.69
N ASP A 69 -13.05 -15.57 23.81
CA ASP A 69 -11.98 -16.47 23.38
C ASP A 69 -11.05 -15.74 22.40
N THR A 70 -10.13 -14.97 22.96
CA THR A 70 -9.16 -14.17 22.20
C THR A 70 -8.21 -15.04 21.39
N VAL A 71 -8.00 -16.30 21.76
CA VAL A 71 -7.13 -17.24 21.04
C VAL A 71 -7.80 -17.71 19.75
N ALA A 72 -9.07 -18.13 19.83
CA ALA A 72 -9.83 -18.50 18.63
C ALA A 72 -10.04 -17.29 17.69
N MET A 73 -10.32 -16.11 18.25
CA MET A 73 -10.47 -14.88 17.47
C MET A 73 -9.17 -14.49 16.76
N ARG A 74 -8.02 -14.57 17.46
CA ARG A 74 -6.70 -14.30 16.88
C ARG A 74 -6.39 -15.25 15.72
N ARG A 75 -6.60 -16.56 15.91
CA ARG A 75 -6.38 -17.56 14.85
C ARG A 75 -7.23 -17.29 13.61
N ARG A 76 -8.50 -16.91 13.77
CA ARG A 76 -9.38 -16.54 12.64
C ARG A 76 -8.82 -15.35 11.86
N LEU A 77 -8.39 -14.30 12.57
CA LEU A 77 -7.83 -13.09 11.97
C LEU A 77 -6.48 -13.37 11.28
N GLU A 78 -5.64 -14.21 11.85
CA GLU A 78 -4.37 -14.65 11.23
C GLU A 78 -4.62 -15.47 9.95
N THR A 79 -5.63 -16.35 9.93
CA THR A 79 -6.05 -17.06 8.71
C THR A 79 -6.58 -16.12 7.64
N GLU A 80 -7.38 -15.11 8.02
CA GLU A 80 -7.87 -14.08 7.09
C GLU A 80 -6.70 -13.25 6.53
N LEU A 81 -5.71 -12.90 7.36
CA LEU A 81 -4.50 -12.22 6.92
C LEU A 81 -3.67 -13.06 5.95
N ALA A 82 -3.52 -14.36 6.23
CA ALA A 82 -2.82 -15.30 5.34
C ALA A 82 -3.54 -15.46 3.99
N GLY A 83 -4.87 -15.48 3.99
CA GLY A 83 -5.68 -15.54 2.76
C GLY A 83 -5.64 -14.27 1.91
N ILE A 84 -5.30 -13.12 2.50
CA ILE A 84 -5.12 -11.85 1.78
C ILE A 84 -3.71 -11.74 1.16
N ALA A 85 -2.73 -12.47 1.70
CA ALA A 85 -1.35 -12.48 1.24
C ALA A 85 -1.05 -13.54 0.15
N ALA A 86 -1.97 -14.50 -0.05
CA ALA A 86 -1.93 -15.52 -1.10
C ALA A 86 -2.55 -15.01 -2.41
#